data_AF-A0A3M0XRH0-F1
#
_entry.id   AF-A0A3M0XRH0-F1
#
_cell.length_a   1.000
_cell.length_b   1.000
_cell.length_c   1.000
_cell.angle_alpha   90.00
_cell.angle_beta   90.00
_cell.angle_gamma   90.00
#
_symmetry.space_group_name_H-M   'P 1'
#
loop_
_entity.id
_entity.type
_entity.pdbx_description
1 polymer ?
#
loop_
_entity_poly.entity_id
_entity_poly.type
_entity_poly.pdbx_seq_one_letter_code
_entity_poly.pdbx_strand_id
1 'polypeptide(L)'
;MPLRFKKRILSHIAHARYSPQSIEAMARDLRVEEEDVDAFRQAVEELASEGRILLNDQGHVLLPPPGEEVVGVFRRNPRGFGFIRPRDPTAHGDFFVAPDDTQGAMTGDLVRARIRREPNRFVKGERSPYSAVVVEVLERGRTSFTGELRKVGGRWLVFPDGDRLTDPVEVRDVGAKNATEGDKVLIELLRLPEAGALGEGVIVRVLGQAGEPDVETAAVIASYDLKEAFDEALLAQARDASLAFEEQLARLEREPFEQVFPDREDLRSEFIVTIDPPDARDYDDAISISREGDGWRLGVHIADVSHFVEQDSPLDLEARDRCNSTYLPRRVLPMLPELLSNGVCSLQEGVCRLTRSVFLRYDGRGEVTGKGFAGCLIRSAKRLTYLEAQALIDGDEEEAKKHAKTEPVYSEQLKRALREMDALAKRIRQRRRRAGMIHLNLPEVELLFDEAGRVVDAQPEDDAFTHTIIEMFMVEANEAAARLFEELGVPIIRRVHPEPPPGALEELAQFVRTLGLRLPKHPDRFDLQALLDSVEGTPRERAVHFAVLRALSP
;
A
#
# COMPACT_ATOMS: atom_id res chain seq x y z
N MET A 1 -20.02 -3.14 -15.21
CA MET A 1 -20.08 -4.41 -14.45
C MET A 1 -20.67 -4.16 -13.06
N PRO A 2 -21.68 -4.93 -12.62
CA PRO A 2 -22.36 -4.77 -11.32
C PRO A 2 -21.45 -4.89 -10.09
N LEU A 3 -20.34 -5.66 -10.21
CA LEU A 3 -19.37 -5.93 -9.15
C LEU A 3 -18.81 -4.67 -8.49
N ARG A 4 -18.62 -3.56 -9.24
CA ARG A 4 -18.06 -2.31 -8.70
C ARG A 4 -18.94 -1.68 -7.62
N PHE A 5 -20.24 -1.93 -7.65
CA PHE A 5 -21.20 -1.34 -6.72
C PHE A 5 -21.49 -2.22 -5.51
N LYS A 6 -21.38 -3.55 -5.64
CA LYS A 6 -21.75 -4.48 -4.56
C LYS A 6 -21.06 -4.14 -3.23
N LYS A 7 -19.74 -3.96 -3.25
CA LYS A 7 -18.96 -3.61 -2.04
C LYS A 7 -19.35 -2.23 -1.49
N ARG A 8 -19.59 -1.24 -2.37
CA ARG A 8 -19.99 0.11 -1.98
C ARG A 8 -21.36 0.13 -1.32
N ILE A 9 -22.33 -0.60 -1.89
CA ILE A 9 -23.68 -0.77 -1.34
C ILE A 9 -23.60 -1.37 0.05
N LEU A 10 -22.90 -2.50 0.21
CA LEU A 10 -22.78 -3.18 1.50
C LEU A 10 -22.09 -2.32 2.56
N SER A 11 -21.02 -1.61 2.21
CA SER A 11 -20.38 -0.64 3.12
C SER A 11 -21.31 0.52 3.49
N HIS A 12 -22.14 0.98 2.54
CA HIS A 12 -23.08 2.08 2.76
C HIS A 12 -24.15 1.73 3.78
N ILE A 13 -24.81 0.59 3.57
CA ILE A 13 -25.92 0.14 4.41
C ILE A 13 -25.47 -0.43 5.75
N ALA A 14 -24.19 -0.85 5.87
CA ALA A 14 -23.58 -1.30 7.13
C ALA A 14 -23.14 -0.14 8.04
N HIS A 15 -23.17 1.10 7.54
CA HIS A 15 -22.74 2.25 8.34
C HIS A 15 -23.74 2.55 9.46
N ALA A 16 -23.23 2.86 10.67
CA ALA A 16 -24.06 3.03 11.89
C ALA A 16 -25.13 4.14 11.80
N ARG A 17 -24.96 5.09 10.88
CA ARG A 17 -25.90 6.20 10.64
C ARG A 17 -26.79 6.01 9.41
N TYR A 18 -26.71 4.85 8.74
CA TYR A 18 -27.57 4.56 7.62
C TYR A 18 -29.03 4.43 8.06
N SER A 19 -29.93 5.04 7.30
CA SER A 19 -31.38 4.84 7.43
C SER A 19 -31.91 4.18 6.15
N PRO A 20 -32.80 3.16 6.26
CA PRO A 20 -33.40 2.51 5.10
C PRO A 20 -34.00 3.52 4.13
N GLN A 21 -33.56 3.45 2.88
CA GLN A 21 -33.92 4.41 1.84
C GLN A 21 -34.10 3.72 0.48
N SER A 22 -34.86 4.36 -0.41
CA SER A 22 -35.08 3.90 -1.79
C SER A 22 -33.76 3.73 -2.56
N ILE A 23 -33.77 2.88 -3.58
CA ILE A 23 -32.62 2.66 -4.48
C ILE A 23 -32.15 4.00 -5.10
N GLU A 24 -33.08 4.88 -5.49
CA GLU A 24 -32.79 6.19 -6.08
C GLU A 24 -32.14 7.17 -5.10
N ALA A 25 -32.52 7.11 -3.82
CA ALA A 25 -31.89 7.92 -2.79
C ALA A 25 -30.50 7.40 -2.46
N MET A 26 -30.33 6.08 -2.37
CA MET A 26 -29.04 5.45 -2.14
C MET A 26 -28.06 5.69 -3.30
N ALA A 27 -28.53 5.67 -4.55
CA ALA A 27 -27.73 6.02 -5.72
C ALA A 27 -27.23 7.48 -5.65
N ARG A 28 -28.06 8.40 -5.16
CA ARG A 28 -27.68 9.81 -4.93
C ARG A 28 -26.65 9.96 -3.81
N ASP A 29 -26.87 9.29 -2.68
CA ASP A 29 -25.92 9.29 -1.56
C ASP A 29 -24.54 8.73 -1.98
N LEU A 30 -24.55 7.69 -2.81
CA LEU A 30 -23.35 7.07 -3.36
C LEU A 30 -22.82 7.78 -4.61
N ARG A 31 -23.39 8.93 -5.01
CA ARG A 31 -22.93 9.70 -6.17
C ARG A 31 -22.75 8.80 -7.42
N VAL A 32 -23.76 7.98 -7.70
CA VAL A 32 -23.79 7.14 -8.91
C VAL A 32 -24.14 8.03 -10.09
N GLU A 33 -23.30 8.05 -11.11
CA GLU A 33 -23.53 8.80 -12.35
C GLU A 33 -24.76 8.27 -13.11
N GLU A 34 -25.43 9.11 -13.88
CA GLU A 34 -26.67 8.74 -14.59
C GLU A 34 -26.49 7.53 -15.51
N GLU A 35 -25.36 7.46 -16.22
CA GLU A 35 -24.98 6.35 -17.11
C GLU A 35 -24.79 5.02 -16.38
N ASP A 36 -24.58 5.07 -15.06
CA ASP A 36 -24.24 3.94 -14.22
C ASP A 36 -25.42 3.42 -13.39
N VAL A 37 -26.55 4.11 -13.41
CA VAL A 37 -27.74 3.81 -12.58
C VAL A 37 -28.29 2.41 -12.85
N ASP A 38 -28.33 1.98 -14.11
CA ASP A 38 -28.84 0.65 -14.46
C ASP A 38 -27.92 -0.46 -13.93
N ALA A 39 -26.61 -0.29 -14.04
CA ALA A 39 -25.63 -1.21 -13.46
C ALA A 39 -25.68 -1.21 -11.93
N PHE A 40 -26.03 -0.09 -11.30
CA PHE A 40 -26.24 0.01 -9.85
C PHE A 40 -27.51 -0.74 -9.42
N ARG A 41 -28.62 -0.55 -10.14
CA ARG A 41 -29.87 -1.30 -9.90
C ARG A 41 -29.65 -2.80 -10.03
N GLN A 42 -28.96 -3.23 -11.09
CA GLN A 42 -28.59 -4.63 -11.28
C GLN A 42 -27.76 -5.15 -10.10
N ALA A 43 -26.82 -4.36 -9.58
CA ALA A 43 -26.04 -4.77 -8.41
C ALA A 43 -26.88 -4.92 -7.13
N VAL A 44 -27.88 -4.06 -6.94
CA VAL A 44 -28.86 -4.18 -5.83
C VAL A 44 -29.69 -5.44 -6.01
N GLU A 45 -30.25 -5.68 -7.19
CA GLU A 45 -31.03 -6.89 -7.48
C GLU A 45 -30.24 -8.17 -7.28
N GLU A 46 -28.99 -8.21 -7.76
CA GLU A 46 -28.09 -9.34 -7.55
C GLU A 46 -27.82 -9.57 -6.05
N LEU A 47 -27.50 -8.52 -5.28
CA LEU A 47 -27.31 -8.62 -3.83
C LEU A 47 -28.58 -9.08 -3.09
N ALA A 48 -29.75 -8.66 -3.56
CA ALA A 48 -31.03 -9.08 -2.98
C ALA A 48 -31.31 -10.56 -3.29
N SER A 49 -31.02 -11.01 -4.52
CA SER A 49 -31.14 -12.41 -4.93
C SER A 49 -30.16 -13.33 -4.19
N GLU A 50 -28.97 -12.82 -3.85
CA GLU A 50 -27.97 -13.48 -3.01
C GLU A 50 -28.36 -13.48 -1.51
N GLY A 51 -29.43 -12.77 -1.12
CA GLY A 51 -29.88 -12.64 0.26
C GLY A 51 -28.99 -11.75 1.14
N ARG A 52 -28.06 -10.99 0.55
CA ARG A 52 -27.11 -10.13 1.25
C ARG A 52 -27.70 -8.78 1.63
N ILE A 53 -28.80 -8.40 0.99
CA ILE A 53 -29.64 -7.25 1.32
C ILE A 53 -31.12 -7.65 1.23
N LEU A 54 -31.99 -6.86 1.83
CA LEU A 54 -33.43 -6.97 1.71
C LEU A 54 -34.01 -5.69 1.11
N LEU A 55 -35.15 -5.83 0.45
CA LEU A 55 -36.02 -4.72 0.05
C LEU A 55 -37.30 -4.84 0.87
N ASN A 56 -37.69 -3.77 1.59
CA ASN A 56 -38.99 -3.76 2.26
C ASN A 56 -40.13 -3.47 1.25
N ASP A 57 -41.38 -3.47 1.73
CA ASP A 57 -42.57 -3.19 0.91
C ASP A 57 -42.57 -1.80 0.24
N GLN A 58 -41.72 -0.88 0.73
CA GLN A 58 -41.53 0.46 0.18
C GLN A 58 -40.35 0.54 -0.81
N GLY A 59 -39.68 -0.58 -1.11
CA GLY A 59 -38.50 -0.63 -1.97
C GLY A 59 -37.24 -0.05 -1.33
N HIS A 60 -37.20 0.10 0.00
CA HIS A 60 -36.02 0.57 0.71
C HIS A 60 -35.03 -0.57 0.93
N VAL A 61 -33.74 -0.25 0.79
CA VAL A 61 -32.66 -1.21 0.97
C VAL A 61 -32.31 -1.33 2.46
N LEU A 62 -32.15 -2.56 2.94
CA LEU A 62 -31.78 -2.86 4.32
C LEU A 62 -30.83 -4.05 4.36
N LEU A 63 -30.02 -4.12 5.41
CA LEU A 63 -29.31 -5.36 5.73
C LEU A 63 -30.28 -6.41 6.25
N PRO A 64 -30.03 -7.70 5.95
CA PRO A 64 -30.82 -8.78 6.51
C PRO A 64 -30.69 -8.79 8.05
N PRO A 65 -31.74 -9.22 8.76
CA PRO A 65 -31.62 -9.50 10.18
C PRO A 65 -30.60 -10.64 10.38
N PRO A 66 -30.03 -10.77 11.59
CA PRO A 66 -29.19 -11.91 11.93
C PRO A 66 -29.93 -13.23 11.67
N GLY A 67 -29.29 -14.16 10.94
CA GLY A 67 -29.77 -15.52 10.77
C GLY A 67 -29.58 -16.37 12.03
N GLU A 68 -29.65 -17.70 11.87
CA GLU A 68 -29.34 -18.64 12.95
C GLU A 68 -27.83 -18.86 13.14
N GLU A 69 -27.06 -18.70 12.06
CA GLU A 69 -25.61 -18.82 12.05
C GLU A 69 -24.96 -17.61 11.36
N VAL A 70 -23.71 -17.34 11.72
CA VAL A 70 -22.87 -16.31 11.11
C VAL A 70 -21.48 -16.86 10.85
N VAL A 71 -20.93 -16.53 9.69
CA VAL A 71 -19.51 -16.75 9.37
C VAL A 71 -18.82 -15.39 9.38
N GLY A 72 -17.70 -15.29 10.10
CA GLY A 72 -16.99 -14.02 10.23
C GLY A 72 -15.62 -14.17 10.89
N VAL A 73 -14.89 -13.07 10.90
CA VAL A 73 -13.55 -13.01 11.51
C VAL A 73 -13.70 -12.73 13.00
N PHE A 74 -13.12 -13.59 13.84
CA PHE A 74 -13.12 -13.43 15.28
C PHE A 74 -12.04 -12.44 15.74
N ARG A 75 -12.38 -11.59 16.71
CA ARG A 75 -11.45 -10.71 17.40
C ARG A 75 -11.60 -10.92 18.90
N ARG A 76 -10.55 -11.46 19.52
CA ARG A 76 -10.49 -11.67 20.98
C ARG A 76 -10.23 -10.34 21.69
N ASN A 77 -10.82 -10.18 22.86
CA ASN A 77 -10.51 -9.13 23.82
C ASN A 77 -9.58 -9.69 24.92
N PRO A 78 -8.66 -8.89 25.48
CA PRO A 78 -7.80 -9.33 26.60
C PRO A 78 -8.56 -9.86 27.82
N ARG A 79 -9.84 -9.48 27.99
CA ARG A 79 -10.70 -10.00 29.08
C ARG A 79 -11.35 -11.37 28.75
N GLY A 80 -10.96 -12.03 27.68
CA GLY A 80 -11.39 -13.39 27.29
C GLY A 80 -12.62 -13.46 26.38
N PHE A 81 -13.50 -12.45 26.39
CA PHE A 81 -14.61 -12.38 25.43
C PHE A 81 -14.12 -11.95 24.04
N GLY A 82 -14.97 -12.01 23.01
CA GLY A 82 -14.61 -11.54 21.67
C GLY A 82 -15.78 -10.97 20.88
N PHE A 83 -15.48 -10.57 19.65
CA PHE A 83 -16.47 -10.15 18.67
C PHE A 83 -16.23 -10.87 17.35
N ILE A 84 -17.30 -11.26 16.67
CA ILE A 84 -17.26 -11.78 15.31
C ILE A 84 -17.72 -10.66 14.39
N ARG A 85 -16.83 -10.24 13.49
CA ARG A 85 -17.17 -9.36 12.39
C ARG A 85 -17.69 -10.21 11.23
N PRO A 86 -18.98 -10.15 10.88
CA PRO A 86 -19.55 -10.98 9.83
C PRO A 86 -18.83 -10.74 8.50
N ARG A 87 -18.61 -11.82 7.73
CA ARG A 87 -18.12 -11.71 6.34
C ARG A 87 -19.13 -10.98 5.46
N ASP A 88 -20.40 -11.29 5.67
CA ASP A 88 -21.53 -10.57 5.09
C ASP A 88 -22.20 -9.72 6.18
N PRO A 89 -22.20 -8.39 6.04
CA PRO A 89 -22.78 -7.51 7.06
C PRO A 89 -24.23 -7.87 7.37
N THR A 90 -24.63 -7.72 8.63
CA THR A 90 -26.03 -7.90 9.08
C THR A 90 -26.52 -6.62 9.75
N ALA A 91 -27.84 -6.46 9.88
CA ALA A 91 -28.43 -5.31 10.57
C ALA A 91 -27.99 -5.17 12.04
N HIS A 92 -27.41 -6.20 12.65
CA HIS A 92 -26.86 -6.14 14.00
C HIS A 92 -25.41 -5.64 14.06
N GLY A 93 -24.64 -5.78 12.98
CA GLY A 93 -23.20 -5.54 12.97
C GLY A 93 -22.41 -6.69 13.61
N ASP A 94 -21.44 -6.35 14.45
CA ASP A 94 -20.55 -7.32 15.10
C ASP A 94 -21.27 -8.09 16.22
N PHE A 95 -21.04 -9.40 16.29
CA PHE A 95 -21.65 -10.24 17.32
C PHE A 95 -20.69 -10.45 18.48
N PHE A 96 -21.12 -10.13 19.70
CA PHE A 96 -20.35 -10.48 20.89
C PHE A 96 -20.36 -11.98 21.15
N VAL A 97 -19.20 -12.51 21.55
CA VAL A 97 -19.00 -13.88 22.01
C VAL A 97 -18.50 -13.86 23.46
N ALA A 98 -19.19 -14.57 24.36
CA ALA A 98 -18.77 -14.67 25.76
C ALA A 98 -17.48 -15.49 25.91
N PRO A 99 -16.70 -15.32 27.00
CA PRO A 99 -15.44 -16.06 27.18
C PRO A 99 -15.59 -17.58 27.02
N ASP A 100 -16.66 -18.15 27.59
CA ASP A 100 -16.95 -19.60 27.55
C ASP A 100 -17.51 -20.08 26.20
N ASP A 101 -17.92 -19.15 25.32
CA ASP A 101 -18.56 -19.43 24.04
C ASP A 101 -17.57 -19.26 22.85
N THR A 102 -16.28 -19.05 23.12
CA THR A 102 -15.25 -18.80 22.09
C THR A 102 -14.74 -20.04 21.37
N GLN A 103 -14.89 -21.25 21.96
CA GLN A 103 -14.29 -22.50 21.45
C GLN A 103 -12.79 -22.36 21.10
N GLY A 104 -12.05 -21.56 21.87
CA GLY A 104 -10.64 -21.33 21.61
C GLY A 104 -10.35 -20.56 20.33
N ALA A 105 -11.29 -19.77 19.79
CA ALA A 105 -11.04 -18.90 18.65
C ALA A 105 -10.01 -17.80 19.01
N MET A 106 -9.13 -17.50 18.06
CA MET A 106 -8.12 -16.45 18.17
C MET A 106 -8.45 -15.24 17.29
N THR A 107 -7.87 -14.10 17.63
CA THR A 107 -7.97 -12.91 16.79
C THR A 107 -7.42 -13.21 15.39
N GLY A 108 -8.28 -13.11 14.38
CA GLY A 108 -7.96 -13.40 12.98
C GLY A 108 -8.54 -14.72 12.46
N ASP A 109 -9.04 -15.61 13.33
CA ASP A 109 -9.69 -16.86 12.91
C ASP A 109 -10.97 -16.56 12.13
N LEU A 110 -11.19 -17.29 11.04
CA LEU A 110 -12.49 -17.36 10.38
C LEU A 110 -13.34 -18.39 11.11
N VAL A 111 -14.43 -17.96 11.73
CA VAL A 111 -15.26 -18.82 12.56
C VAL A 111 -16.69 -18.90 12.03
N ARG A 112 -17.32 -20.04 12.27
CA ARG A 112 -18.76 -20.23 12.16
C ARG A 112 -19.35 -20.24 13.57
N ALA A 113 -20.34 -19.39 13.81
CA ALA A 113 -20.97 -19.24 15.10
C ALA A 113 -22.49 -19.28 15.02
N ARG A 114 -23.14 -19.86 16.03
CA ARG A 114 -24.59 -19.86 16.20
C ARG A 114 -25.01 -18.60 16.95
N ILE A 115 -26.01 -17.91 16.44
CA ILE A 115 -26.56 -16.70 17.04
C ILE A 115 -27.58 -17.08 18.12
N ARG A 116 -27.39 -16.56 19.34
CA ARG A 116 -28.36 -16.65 20.45
C ARG A 116 -29.05 -15.29 20.62
N ARG A 117 -30.38 -15.31 20.77
CA ARG A 117 -31.17 -14.10 21.01
C ARG A 117 -31.33 -13.87 22.52
N GLU A 118 -30.88 -12.72 22.99
CA GLU A 118 -30.90 -12.29 24.39
C GLU A 118 -31.58 -10.90 24.52
N PRO A 119 -32.94 -10.84 24.58
CA PRO A 119 -33.70 -9.61 24.38
C PRO A 119 -33.38 -8.45 25.33
N ASN A 120 -32.82 -8.77 26.51
CA ASN A 120 -32.55 -7.83 27.61
C ASN A 120 -31.06 -7.47 27.73
N ARG A 121 -30.24 -7.86 26.75
CA ARG A 121 -28.80 -7.62 26.79
C ARG A 121 -28.42 -6.21 26.31
N PHE A 122 -27.48 -5.60 27.02
CA PHE A 122 -26.86 -4.33 26.67
C PHE A 122 -25.33 -4.47 26.57
N VAL A 123 -24.72 -3.79 25.60
CA VAL A 123 -23.27 -3.69 25.43
C VAL A 123 -22.94 -2.20 25.29
N LYS A 124 -22.04 -1.67 26.13
CA LYS A 124 -21.68 -0.24 26.18
C LYS A 124 -22.88 0.73 26.32
N GLY A 125 -23.96 0.29 26.98
CA GLY A 125 -25.16 1.10 27.19
C GLY A 125 -26.18 1.05 26.05
N GLU A 126 -25.87 0.36 24.95
CA GLU A 126 -26.79 0.14 23.83
C GLU A 126 -27.39 -1.27 23.87
N ARG A 127 -28.64 -1.41 23.43
CA ARG A 127 -29.32 -2.71 23.39
C ARG A 127 -28.69 -3.58 22.31
N SER A 128 -28.10 -4.70 22.70
CA SER A 128 -27.46 -5.66 21.79
C SER A 128 -28.10 -7.04 22.03
N PRO A 129 -29.26 -7.31 21.40
CA PRO A 129 -30.10 -8.45 21.76
C PRO A 129 -29.61 -9.78 21.16
N TYR A 130 -28.38 -9.83 20.64
CA TYR A 130 -27.79 -11.02 20.04
C TYR A 130 -26.40 -11.28 20.63
N SER A 131 -26.12 -12.53 20.91
CA SER A 131 -24.78 -13.05 21.21
C SER A 131 -24.48 -14.16 20.21
N ALA A 132 -23.22 -14.54 20.09
CA ALA A 132 -22.79 -15.62 19.23
C ALA A 132 -21.98 -16.65 20.02
N VAL A 133 -22.10 -17.90 19.62
CA VAL A 133 -21.38 -19.04 20.16
C VAL A 133 -20.61 -19.65 19.03
N VAL A 134 -19.28 -19.65 19.12
CA VAL A 134 -18.46 -20.31 18.11
C VAL A 134 -18.83 -21.79 18.11
N VAL A 135 -19.18 -22.30 16.94
CA VAL A 135 -19.46 -23.72 16.70
C VAL A 135 -18.23 -24.40 16.12
N GLU A 136 -17.52 -23.70 15.24
CA GLU A 136 -16.38 -24.23 14.50
C GLU A 136 -15.44 -23.10 14.08
N VAL A 137 -14.13 -23.38 14.13
CA VAL A 137 -13.12 -22.55 13.48
C VAL A 137 -12.88 -23.11 12.08
N LEU A 138 -13.32 -22.38 11.06
CA LEU A 138 -13.25 -22.81 9.65
C LEU A 138 -11.83 -22.69 9.09
N GLU A 139 -11.16 -21.59 9.44
CA GLU A 139 -9.79 -21.30 9.05
C GLU A 139 -9.09 -20.66 10.24
N ARG A 140 -7.98 -21.25 10.68
CA ARG A 140 -7.15 -20.65 11.72
C ARG A 140 -6.40 -19.48 11.11
N GLY A 141 -6.33 -18.38 11.87
CA GLY A 141 -5.39 -17.31 11.60
C GLY A 141 -3.95 -17.77 11.87
N ARG A 142 -3.08 -16.81 12.17
CA ARG A 142 -1.67 -17.13 12.49
C ARG A 142 -1.56 -17.97 13.75
N THR A 143 -0.80 -19.07 13.66
CA THR A 143 -0.46 -19.97 14.77
C THR A 143 0.98 -19.78 15.26
N SER A 144 1.79 -19.03 14.50
CA SER A 144 3.16 -18.65 14.84
C SER A 144 3.21 -17.25 15.45
N PHE A 145 3.98 -17.10 16.53
CA PHE A 145 4.10 -15.84 17.27
C PHE A 145 5.55 -15.63 17.71
N THR A 146 6.01 -14.38 17.70
CA THR A 146 7.28 -14.01 18.33
C THR A 146 7.05 -13.53 19.75
N GLY A 147 8.05 -13.67 20.60
CA GLY A 147 8.00 -13.18 21.97
C GLY A 147 9.32 -13.35 22.72
N GLU A 148 9.37 -12.76 23.91
CA GLU A 148 10.54 -12.86 24.80
C GLU A 148 10.42 -14.07 25.73
N LEU A 149 11.47 -14.89 25.78
CA LEU A 149 11.57 -16.05 26.64
C LEU A 149 12.02 -15.64 28.05
N ARG A 150 11.23 -15.95 29.07
CA ARG A 150 11.57 -15.69 30.48
C ARG A 150 11.32 -16.91 31.36
N LYS A 151 12.03 -16.99 32.48
CA LYS A 151 11.84 -18.07 33.46
C LYS A 151 11.06 -17.55 34.66
N VAL A 152 9.80 -17.97 34.78
CA VAL A 152 8.91 -17.55 35.86
C VAL A 152 8.47 -18.75 36.68
N GLY A 153 8.74 -18.72 37.99
CA GLY A 153 8.32 -19.80 38.91
C GLY A 153 8.88 -21.18 38.53
N GLY A 154 10.07 -21.24 37.91
CA GLY A 154 10.70 -22.46 37.44
C GLY A 154 10.20 -22.98 36.09
N ARG A 155 9.20 -22.32 35.49
CA ARG A 155 8.70 -22.62 34.13
C ARG A 155 9.25 -21.64 33.13
N TRP A 156 9.37 -22.10 31.89
CA TRP A 156 9.75 -21.26 30.77
C TRP A 156 8.50 -20.75 30.05
N LEU A 157 8.37 -19.43 29.98
CA LEU A 157 7.25 -18.74 29.38
C LEU A 157 7.76 -17.84 28.27
N VAL A 158 7.07 -17.85 27.13
CA VAL A 158 7.24 -16.84 26.08
C VAL A 158 6.16 -15.80 26.26
N PHE A 159 6.57 -14.54 26.34
CA PHE A 159 5.70 -13.37 26.39
C PHE A 159 5.55 -12.84 24.96
N PRO A 160 4.41 -13.09 24.29
CA PRO A 160 4.28 -12.79 22.87
C PRO A 160 4.25 -11.28 22.59
N ASP A 161 4.70 -10.91 21.40
CA ASP A 161 4.63 -9.55 20.89
C ASP A 161 3.24 -9.22 20.32
N GLY A 162 2.90 -7.93 20.29
CA GLY A 162 1.68 -7.43 19.67
C GLY A 162 0.41 -7.61 20.52
N ASP A 163 -0.75 -7.60 19.87
CA ASP A 163 -2.07 -7.59 20.52
C ASP A 163 -2.93 -8.83 20.22
N ARG A 164 -2.47 -9.71 19.33
CA ARG A 164 -3.22 -10.89 18.89
C ARG A 164 -3.21 -12.02 19.90
N LEU A 165 -2.06 -12.24 20.54
CA LEU A 165 -1.86 -13.17 21.64
C LEU A 165 -1.17 -12.42 22.76
N THR A 166 -1.84 -12.25 23.90
CA THR A 166 -1.31 -11.47 25.04
C THR A 166 -1.05 -12.32 26.28
N ASP A 167 -1.66 -13.51 26.33
CA ASP A 167 -1.43 -14.49 27.38
C ASP A 167 -0.06 -15.16 27.18
N PRO A 168 0.75 -15.34 28.24
CA PRO A 168 2.02 -16.06 28.15
C PRO A 168 1.85 -17.51 27.69
N VAL A 169 2.83 -18.03 26.97
CA VAL A 169 2.83 -19.40 26.43
C VAL A 169 3.92 -20.22 27.11
N GLU A 170 3.55 -21.33 27.73
CA GLU A 170 4.50 -22.27 28.32
C GLU A 170 5.23 -23.05 27.23
N VAL A 171 6.56 -23.08 27.31
CA VAL A 171 7.43 -23.87 26.43
C VAL A 171 8.23 -24.85 27.29
N ARG A 172 8.15 -26.15 27.00
CA ARG A 172 8.78 -27.17 27.86
C ARG A 172 10.20 -27.52 27.46
N ASP A 173 10.51 -27.48 26.17
CA ASP A 173 11.80 -27.89 25.61
C ASP A 173 12.60 -26.70 25.07
N VAL A 174 13.07 -25.87 26.01
CA VAL A 174 13.91 -24.70 25.69
C VAL A 174 15.31 -25.12 25.26
N GLY A 175 15.82 -26.21 25.85
CA GLY A 175 17.18 -26.69 25.63
C GLY A 175 17.42 -27.25 24.23
N ALA A 176 16.40 -27.82 23.56
CA ALA A 176 16.55 -28.37 22.21
C ALA A 176 17.01 -27.36 21.15
N LYS A 177 16.79 -26.06 21.37
CA LYS A 177 17.23 -24.98 20.48
C LYS A 177 18.31 -24.08 21.09
N ASN A 178 18.89 -24.48 22.22
CA ASN A 178 19.86 -23.68 22.98
C ASN A 178 19.36 -22.27 23.35
N ALA A 179 18.04 -22.11 23.55
CA ALA A 179 17.48 -20.83 23.94
C ALA A 179 17.80 -20.52 25.41
N THR A 180 17.98 -19.24 25.71
CA THR A 180 18.31 -18.72 27.04
C THR A 180 17.32 -17.65 27.49
N GLU A 181 17.29 -17.37 28.78
CA GLU A 181 16.42 -16.32 29.32
C GLU A 181 16.80 -14.95 28.75
N GLY A 182 15.80 -14.21 28.27
CA GLY A 182 15.97 -12.94 27.57
C GLY A 182 16.06 -13.08 26.05
N ASP A 183 16.07 -14.29 25.49
CA ASP A 183 16.04 -14.46 24.05
C ASP A 183 14.66 -14.16 23.47
N LYS A 184 14.65 -13.52 22.31
CA LYS A 184 13.52 -13.44 21.40
C LYS A 184 13.40 -14.74 20.62
N VAL A 185 12.21 -15.31 20.59
CA VAL A 185 11.94 -16.60 19.96
C VAL A 185 10.69 -16.55 19.09
N LEU A 186 10.67 -17.34 18.03
CA LEU A 186 9.47 -17.69 17.27
C LEU A 186 8.93 -19.01 17.80
N ILE A 187 7.67 -19.00 18.23
CA ILE A 187 6.95 -20.18 18.70
C ILE A 187 5.82 -20.55 17.74
N GLU A 188 5.55 -21.86 17.66
CA GLU A 188 4.32 -22.40 17.10
C GLU A 188 3.43 -22.86 18.25
N LEU A 189 2.17 -22.44 18.25
CA LEU A 189 1.21 -22.86 19.28
C LEU A 189 0.77 -24.31 19.07
N LEU A 190 0.93 -25.13 20.11
CA LEU A 190 0.34 -26.47 20.17
C LEU A 190 -1.03 -26.45 20.84
N ARG A 191 -1.19 -25.61 21.88
CA ARG A 191 -2.43 -25.44 22.62
C ARG A 191 -2.62 -23.98 23.00
N LEU A 192 -3.86 -23.54 22.94
CA LEU A 192 -4.22 -22.16 23.21
C LEU A 192 -4.42 -21.90 24.71
N PRO A 193 -4.15 -20.68 25.17
CA PRO A 193 -4.55 -20.25 26.51
C PRO A 193 -6.09 -20.24 26.63
N GLU A 194 -6.62 -21.09 27.50
CA GLU A 194 -8.06 -21.27 27.76
C GLU A 194 -8.37 -21.32 29.26
N ALA A 195 -9.47 -20.69 29.67
CA ALA A 195 -10.02 -20.76 31.04
C ALA A 195 -9.00 -20.52 32.19
N GLY A 196 -8.01 -19.65 31.97
CA GLY A 196 -6.96 -19.33 32.95
C GLY A 196 -5.77 -20.29 32.95
N ALA A 197 -5.75 -21.32 32.10
CA ALA A 197 -4.57 -22.10 31.81
C ALA A 197 -3.68 -21.40 30.77
N LEU A 198 -2.36 -21.57 30.90
CA LEU A 198 -1.40 -21.07 29.93
C LEU A 198 -1.48 -21.90 28.64
N GLY A 199 -1.22 -21.25 27.51
CA GLY A 199 -1.03 -21.95 26.25
C GLY A 199 0.24 -22.81 26.29
N GLU A 200 0.34 -23.79 25.40
CA GLU A 200 1.56 -24.57 25.19
C GLU A 200 2.08 -24.36 23.77
N GLY A 201 3.38 -24.11 23.63
CA GLY A 201 4.01 -23.90 22.35
C GLY A 201 5.36 -24.62 22.23
N VAL A 202 5.89 -24.64 21.01
CA VAL A 202 7.23 -25.13 20.71
C VAL A 202 8.06 -24.01 20.08
N ILE A 203 9.33 -23.90 20.50
CA ILE A 203 10.25 -22.96 19.89
C ILE A 203 10.66 -23.49 18.53
N VAL A 204 10.25 -22.78 17.47
CA VAL A 204 10.62 -23.08 16.09
C VAL A 204 12.01 -22.53 15.79
N ARG A 205 12.25 -21.28 16.20
CA ARG A 205 13.49 -20.53 15.92
C ARG A 205 13.84 -19.63 17.10
N VAL A 206 15.13 -19.59 17.46
CA VAL A 206 15.69 -18.58 18.36
C VAL A 206 16.23 -17.46 17.50
N LEU A 207 15.78 -16.22 17.76
CA LEU A 207 16.14 -15.06 16.95
C LEU A 207 17.37 -14.33 17.50
N GLY A 208 17.59 -14.41 18.81
CA GLY A 208 18.72 -13.79 19.51
C GLY A 208 18.26 -13.07 20.77
N GLN A 209 19.10 -12.20 21.32
CA GLN A 209 18.77 -11.45 22.54
C GLN A 209 17.71 -10.37 22.27
N ALA A 210 16.66 -10.35 23.08
CA ALA A 210 15.60 -9.34 22.97
C ALA A 210 16.14 -7.93 23.21
N GLY A 211 15.59 -6.96 22.47
CA GLY A 211 16.01 -5.56 22.52
C GLY A 211 17.17 -5.19 21.60
N GLU A 212 17.86 -6.16 20.98
CA GLU A 212 18.82 -5.84 19.92
C GLU A 212 18.10 -5.51 18.60
N PRO A 213 18.46 -4.41 17.89
CA PRO A 213 17.71 -3.93 16.73
C PRO A 213 17.47 -4.97 15.62
N ASP A 214 18.50 -5.74 15.28
CA ASP A 214 18.41 -6.78 14.24
C ASP A 214 17.50 -7.94 14.67
N VAL A 215 17.48 -8.25 15.97
CA VAL A 215 16.62 -9.30 16.56
C VAL A 215 15.16 -8.86 16.56
N GLU A 216 14.89 -7.60 16.91
CA GLU A 216 13.53 -7.04 16.84
C GLU A 216 13.02 -6.97 15.40
N THR A 217 13.89 -6.61 14.45
CA THR A 217 13.55 -6.63 13.02
C THR A 217 13.27 -8.07 12.54
N ALA A 218 14.10 -9.04 12.90
CA ALA A 218 13.89 -10.44 12.60
C ALA A 218 12.61 -11.01 13.23
N ALA A 219 12.21 -10.49 14.40
CA ALA A 219 10.95 -10.84 15.04
C ALA A 219 9.75 -10.31 14.25
N VAL A 220 9.78 -9.06 13.79
CA VAL A 220 8.74 -8.52 12.91
C VAL A 220 8.61 -9.36 11.65
N ILE A 221 9.73 -9.63 10.97
CA ILE A 221 9.76 -10.46 9.75
C ILE A 221 9.10 -11.83 10.00
N ALA A 222 9.49 -12.51 11.06
CA ALA A 222 8.93 -13.81 11.41
C ALA A 222 7.44 -13.76 11.78
N SER A 223 7.04 -12.75 12.55
CA SER A 223 5.65 -12.58 12.99
C SER A 223 4.68 -12.26 11.84
N TYR A 224 5.20 -11.67 10.77
CA TYR A 224 4.46 -11.36 9.56
C TYR A 224 4.59 -12.40 8.45
N ASP A 225 5.40 -13.44 8.67
CA ASP A 225 5.75 -14.47 7.67
C ASP A 225 6.31 -13.85 6.39
N LEU A 226 7.16 -12.83 6.55
CA LEU A 226 7.79 -12.15 5.43
C LEU A 226 8.97 -12.96 4.92
N LYS A 227 8.99 -13.22 3.61
CA LYS A 227 10.04 -14.01 2.98
C LYS A 227 11.35 -13.24 2.90
N GLU A 228 12.40 -13.80 3.51
CA GLU A 228 13.73 -13.17 3.57
C GLU A 228 14.61 -13.55 2.37
N ALA A 229 14.69 -14.85 2.08
CA ALA A 229 15.64 -15.40 1.12
C ALA A 229 14.93 -15.90 -0.14
N PHE A 230 15.68 -16.01 -1.23
CA PHE A 230 15.25 -16.71 -2.44
C PHE A 230 15.92 -18.08 -2.48
N ASP A 231 15.19 -19.08 -2.96
CA ASP A 231 15.73 -20.40 -3.18
C ASP A 231 16.82 -20.37 -4.27
N GLU A 232 17.80 -21.27 -4.19
CA GLU A 232 18.93 -21.31 -5.14
C GLU A 232 18.46 -21.48 -6.60
N ALA A 233 17.34 -22.17 -6.82
CA ALA A 233 16.75 -22.31 -8.15
C ALA A 233 16.26 -20.97 -8.73
N LEU A 234 15.69 -20.10 -7.90
CA LEU A 234 15.25 -18.76 -8.30
C LEU A 234 16.45 -17.85 -8.58
N LEU A 235 17.50 -17.96 -7.75
CA LEU A 235 18.75 -17.25 -7.97
C LEU A 235 19.44 -17.67 -9.26
N ALA A 236 19.42 -18.98 -9.59
CA ALA A 236 19.93 -19.48 -10.86
C ALA A 236 19.15 -18.92 -12.05
N GLN A 237 17.80 -18.91 -11.99
CA GLN A 237 16.97 -18.33 -13.04
C GLN A 237 17.26 -16.84 -13.26
N ALA A 238 17.45 -16.07 -12.18
CA ALA A 238 17.82 -14.66 -12.25
C ALA A 238 19.21 -14.44 -12.87
N ARG A 239 20.19 -15.30 -12.55
CA ARG A 239 21.53 -15.29 -13.19
C ARG A 239 21.42 -15.54 -14.68
N ASP A 240 20.68 -16.57 -15.08
CA ASP A 240 20.53 -16.95 -16.49
C ASP A 240 19.86 -15.84 -17.30
N ALA A 241 18.80 -15.22 -16.77
CA ALA A 241 18.14 -14.07 -17.40
C ALA A 241 19.09 -12.87 -17.56
N SER A 242 19.92 -12.60 -16.55
CA SER A 242 20.92 -11.52 -16.60
C SER A 242 22.00 -11.80 -17.66
N LEU A 243 22.52 -13.03 -17.71
CA LEU A 243 23.53 -13.44 -18.69
C LEU A 243 23.00 -13.39 -20.12
N ALA A 244 21.75 -13.82 -20.34
CA ALA A 244 21.10 -13.75 -21.65
C ALA A 244 20.99 -12.31 -22.16
N PHE A 245 20.67 -11.35 -21.28
CA PHE A 245 20.61 -9.95 -21.65
C PHE A 245 21.99 -9.35 -21.95
N GLU A 246 23.01 -9.68 -21.15
CA GLU A 246 24.39 -9.26 -21.45
C GLU A 246 24.88 -9.81 -22.80
N GLU A 247 24.50 -11.05 -23.15
CA GLU A 247 24.78 -11.61 -24.49
C GLU A 247 24.07 -10.84 -25.60
N GLN A 248 22.81 -10.43 -25.40
CA GLN A 248 22.10 -9.56 -26.34
C GLN A 248 22.81 -8.21 -26.51
N LEU A 249 23.25 -7.57 -25.42
CA LEU A 249 24.00 -6.32 -25.50
C LEU A 249 25.32 -6.49 -26.26
N ALA A 250 26.06 -7.58 -26.03
CA ALA A 250 27.29 -7.88 -26.76
C ALA A 250 27.06 -8.08 -28.26
N ARG A 251 25.87 -8.55 -28.67
CA ARG A 251 25.52 -8.66 -30.10
C ARG A 251 25.41 -7.30 -30.80
N LEU A 252 25.10 -6.22 -30.08
CA LEU A 252 25.04 -4.87 -30.66
C LEU A 252 26.38 -4.36 -31.22
N GLU A 253 27.50 -4.98 -30.87
CA GLU A 253 28.82 -4.66 -31.44
C GLU A 253 29.00 -5.18 -32.87
N ARG A 254 28.21 -6.20 -33.25
CA ARG A 254 28.36 -6.96 -34.51
C ARG A 254 27.09 -7.01 -35.36
N GLU A 255 25.93 -6.72 -34.77
CA GLU A 255 24.62 -6.79 -35.42
C GLU A 255 23.88 -5.45 -35.29
N PRO A 256 23.11 -5.02 -36.32
CA PRO A 256 22.24 -3.85 -36.24
C PRO A 256 21.23 -3.97 -35.08
N PHE A 257 20.88 -2.83 -34.48
CA PHE A 257 19.97 -2.77 -33.33
C PHE A 257 18.63 -3.48 -33.61
N GLU A 258 18.05 -3.25 -34.79
CA GLU A 258 16.76 -3.81 -35.19
C GLU A 258 16.79 -5.33 -35.37
N GLN A 259 17.99 -5.95 -35.46
CA GLN A 259 18.15 -7.41 -35.47
C GLN A 259 18.27 -8.00 -34.07
N VAL A 260 18.83 -7.23 -33.12
CA VAL A 260 18.99 -7.66 -31.73
C VAL A 260 17.71 -7.41 -30.93
N PHE A 261 17.08 -6.25 -31.13
CA PHE A 261 15.85 -5.82 -30.45
C PHE A 261 14.80 -5.33 -31.46
N PRO A 262 14.15 -6.25 -32.21
CA PRO A 262 13.23 -5.90 -33.31
C PRO A 262 11.94 -5.20 -32.85
N ASP A 263 11.55 -5.34 -31.59
CA ASP A 263 10.32 -4.80 -31.00
C ASP A 263 10.56 -3.56 -30.12
N ARG A 264 11.77 -2.98 -30.20
CA ARG A 264 12.16 -1.86 -29.36
C ARG A 264 12.63 -0.66 -30.16
N GLU A 265 12.57 0.51 -29.53
CA GLU A 265 13.20 1.73 -30.02
C GLU A 265 14.58 1.92 -29.37
N ASP A 266 15.56 2.38 -30.15
CA ASP A 266 16.89 2.74 -29.65
C ASP A 266 16.89 4.19 -29.17
N LEU A 267 16.95 4.37 -27.86
CA LEU A 267 17.00 5.69 -27.21
C LEU A 267 18.33 5.91 -26.48
N ARG A 268 19.38 5.11 -26.77
CA ARG A 268 20.68 5.23 -26.10
C ARG A 268 21.37 6.58 -26.34
N SER A 269 20.97 7.32 -27.37
CA SER A 269 21.45 8.67 -27.66
C SER A 269 20.60 9.78 -27.06
N GLU A 270 19.40 9.47 -26.54
CA GLU A 270 18.55 10.45 -25.87
C GLU A 270 19.11 10.84 -24.51
N PHE A 271 18.89 12.09 -24.11
CA PHE A 271 19.34 12.58 -22.81
C PHE A 271 18.33 12.21 -21.73
N ILE A 272 18.62 11.09 -21.06
CA ILE A 272 17.77 10.47 -20.04
C ILE A 272 18.48 10.51 -18.68
N VAL A 273 17.77 10.77 -17.60
CA VAL A 273 18.34 10.83 -16.24
C VAL A 273 17.44 10.09 -15.24
N THR A 274 18.01 9.66 -14.11
CA THR A 274 17.26 9.16 -12.95
C THR A 274 17.40 10.13 -11.76
N ILE A 275 16.35 10.26 -10.95
CA ILE A 275 16.33 11.11 -9.75
C ILE A 275 15.67 10.33 -8.62
N ASP A 276 16.47 9.93 -7.64
CA ASP A 276 16.07 8.93 -6.64
C ASP A 276 16.57 9.33 -5.24
N PRO A 277 16.07 8.69 -4.16
CA PRO A 277 16.67 8.82 -2.84
C PRO A 277 18.18 8.49 -2.83
N PRO A 278 18.95 9.05 -1.88
CA PRO A 278 20.38 8.79 -1.77
C PRO A 278 20.72 7.31 -1.53
N ASP A 279 19.82 6.56 -0.89
CA ASP A 279 20.03 5.17 -0.49
C ASP A 279 19.43 4.14 -1.47
N ALA A 280 18.75 4.61 -2.53
CA ALA A 280 18.17 3.75 -3.57
C ALA A 280 19.25 3.01 -4.37
N ARG A 281 18.95 1.75 -4.73
CA ARG A 281 19.83 0.88 -5.54
C ARG A 281 19.13 0.31 -6.78
N ASP A 282 17.82 0.26 -6.72
CA ASP A 282 16.83 -0.15 -7.69
C ASP A 282 16.19 1.10 -8.33
N TYR A 283 16.82 1.61 -9.39
CA TYR A 283 16.29 2.76 -10.12
C TYR A 283 15.26 2.27 -11.14
N ASP A 284 13.98 2.43 -10.83
CA ASP A 284 12.89 1.87 -11.63
C ASP A 284 12.43 2.80 -12.77
N ASP A 285 12.62 4.11 -12.62
CA ASP A 285 12.19 5.11 -13.57
C ASP A 285 13.30 6.06 -14.01
N ALA A 286 13.22 6.49 -15.27
CA ALA A 286 14.10 7.48 -15.85
C ALA A 286 13.31 8.45 -16.73
N ILE A 287 13.80 9.69 -16.83
CA ILE A 287 13.08 10.79 -17.47
C ILE A 287 13.91 11.35 -18.63
N SER A 288 13.28 11.51 -19.79
CA SER A 288 13.73 12.42 -20.85
C SER A 288 12.75 13.58 -21.01
N ILE A 289 13.26 14.76 -21.33
CA ILE A 289 12.42 15.92 -21.62
C ILE A 289 13.03 16.77 -22.74
N SER A 290 12.17 17.25 -23.63
CA SER A 290 12.55 18.21 -24.66
C SER A 290 11.44 19.23 -24.89
N ARG A 291 11.82 20.40 -25.39
CA ARG A 291 10.89 21.47 -25.76
C ARG A 291 10.38 21.23 -27.18
N GLU A 292 9.05 21.24 -27.36
CA GLU A 292 8.41 21.14 -28.67
C GLU A 292 7.55 22.40 -28.90
N GLY A 293 8.10 23.40 -29.61
CA GLY A 293 7.41 24.68 -29.80
C GLY A 293 7.21 25.41 -28.46
N ASP A 294 5.95 25.71 -28.12
CA ASP A 294 5.56 26.29 -26.83
C ASP A 294 5.39 25.23 -25.71
N GLY A 295 5.26 23.96 -26.10
CA GLY A 295 5.01 22.82 -25.23
C GLY A 295 6.24 21.96 -24.92
N TRP A 296 5.98 20.70 -24.55
CA TRP A 296 7.00 19.74 -24.12
C TRP A 296 6.73 18.34 -24.67
N ARG A 297 7.80 17.57 -24.88
CA ARG A 297 7.76 16.11 -24.96
C ARG A 297 8.46 15.53 -23.74
N LEU A 298 7.73 14.76 -22.96
CA LEU A 298 8.19 14.01 -21.79
C LEU A 298 8.27 12.52 -22.16
N GLY A 299 9.39 11.88 -21.88
CA GLY A 299 9.51 10.43 -21.85
C GLY A 299 9.66 9.96 -20.41
N VAL A 300 8.78 9.06 -19.98
CA VAL A 300 8.89 8.32 -18.72
C VAL A 300 9.26 6.89 -19.06
N HIS A 301 10.44 6.46 -18.66
CA HIS A 301 11.04 5.19 -19.02
C HIS A 301 11.08 4.29 -17.79
N ILE A 302 10.23 3.26 -17.74
CA ILE A 302 10.13 2.34 -16.60
C ILE A 302 10.92 1.07 -16.90
N ALA A 303 11.68 0.56 -15.94
CA ALA A 303 12.40 -0.71 -16.06
C ALA A 303 11.50 -1.83 -16.62
N ASP A 304 11.94 -2.53 -17.66
CA ASP A 304 11.16 -3.60 -18.29
C ASP A 304 11.31 -4.93 -17.55
N VAL A 305 10.86 -4.96 -16.30
CA VAL A 305 10.91 -6.14 -15.43
C VAL A 305 10.25 -7.35 -16.10
N SER A 306 9.17 -7.13 -16.85
CA SER A 306 8.44 -8.18 -17.57
C SER A 306 9.25 -8.91 -18.64
N HIS A 307 10.37 -8.32 -19.08
CA HIS A 307 11.31 -8.99 -19.98
C HIS A 307 12.12 -10.09 -19.27
N PHE A 308 12.43 -9.89 -17.99
CA PHE A 308 13.27 -10.80 -17.20
C PHE A 308 12.45 -11.80 -16.37
N VAL A 309 11.20 -11.47 -16.09
CA VAL A 309 10.28 -12.28 -15.29
C VAL A 309 9.11 -12.69 -16.17
N GLU A 310 9.23 -13.86 -16.81
CA GLU A 310 8.18 -14.41 -17.66
C GLU A 310 6.96 -14.82 -16.85
N GLN A 311 5.77 -14.59 -17.42
CA GLN A 311 4.50 -14.95 -16.81
C GLN A 311 4.46 -16.44 -16.41
N ASP A 312 3.97 -16.73 -15.21
CA ASP A 312 3.82 -18.06 -14.63
C ASP A 312 5.14 -18.85 -14.46
N SER A 313 6.30 -18.18 -14.62
CA SER A 313 7.60 -18.72 -14.25
C SER A 313 7.78 -18.79 -12.72
N PRO A 314 8.74 -19.57 -12.18
CA PRO A 314 9.00 -19.61 -10.74
C PRO A 314 9.28 -18.22 -10.13
N LEU A 315 10.02 -17.35 -10.84
CA LEU A 315 10.22 -15.96 -10.43
C LEU A 315 8.91 -15.15 -10.39
N ASP A 316 8.01 -15.32 -11.36
CA ASP A 316 6.71 -14.65 -11.35
C ASP A 316 5.84 -15.13 -10.19
N LEU A 317 5.80 -16.44 -9.92
CA LEU A 317 5.05 -17.01 -8.81
C LEU A 317 5.58 -16.50 -7.46
N GLU A 318 6.90 -16.42 -7.29
CA GLU A 318 7.52 -15.87 -6.08
C GLU A 318 7.26 -14.36 -5.94
N ALA A 319 7.39 -13.59 -7.03
CA ALA A 319 7.09 -12.16 -7.03
C ALA A 319 5.61 -11.89 -6.70
N ARG A 320 4.70 -12.70 -7.23
CA ARG A 320 3.26 -12.65 -6.97
C ARG A 320 2.93 -12.96 -5.51
N ASP A 321 3.62 -13.94 -4.93
CA ASP A 321 3.45 -14.31 -3.52
C ASP A 321 3.98 -13.21 -2.57
N ARG A 322 5.14 -12.62 -2.89
CA ARG A 322 5.68 -11.46 -2.17
C ARG A 322 4.84 -10.19 -2.35
N CYS A 323 4.22 -10.03 -3.53
CA CYS A 323 3.41 -8.89 -3.98
C CYS A 323 4.14 -7.54 -4.10
N ASN A 324 5.01 -7.19 -3.15
CA ASN A 324 5.81 -5.97 -3.15
C ASN A 324 7.13 -6.18 -2.40
N SER A 325 8.07 -5.25 -2.59
CA SER A 325 9.23 -5.14 -1.72
C SER A 325 8.77 -4.60 -0.36
N THR A 326 9.22 -5.22 0.73
CA THR A 326 8.93 -4.74 2.09
C THR A 326 10.11 -3.95 2.63
N TYR A 327 9.88 -2.66 2.87
CA TYR A 327 10.86 -1.73 3.42
C TYR A 327 10.73 -1.69 4.95
N LEU A 328 11.73 -2.22 5.64
CA LEU A 328 11.88 -2.16 7.09
C LEU A 328 13.00 -1.17 7.42
N PRO A 329 13.06 -0.64 8.66
CA PRO A 329 14.20 0.15 9.10
C PRO A 329 15.52 -0.57 8.79
N ARG A 330 16.36 0.06 7.96
CA ARG A 330 17.69 -0.44 7.54
C ARG A 330 17.70 -1.76 6.76
N ARG A 331 16.55 -2.32 6.41
CA ARG A 331 16.46 -3.63 5.74
C ARG A 331 15.35 -3.66 4.70
N VAL A 332 15.69 -4.05 3.48
CA VAL A 332 14.70 -4.27 2.41
C VAL A 332 14.57 -5.77 2.18
N LEU A 333 13.34 -6.26 2.13
CA LEU A 333 13.02 -7.60 1.63
C LEU A 333 12.51 -7.43 0.20
N PRO A 334 13.34 -7.68 -0.82
CA PRO A 334 12.97 -7.33 -2.18
C PRO A 334 11.95 -8.32 -2.75
N MET A 335 11.09 -7.82 -3.64
CA MET A 335 10.14 -8.65 -4.40
C MET A 335 10.85 -9.59 -5.37
N LEU A 336 11.98 -9.14 -5.93
CA LEU A 336 12.78 -9.87 -6.92
C LEU A 336 14.21 -10.06 -6.40
N PRO A 337 14.95 -11.09 -6.86
CA PRO A 337 16.36 -11.22 -6.54
C PRO A 337 17.16 -9.97 -6.90
N GLU A 338 18.12 -9.58 -6.05
CA GLU A 338 18.93 -8.37 -6.24
C GLU A 338 19.71 -8.37 -7.58
N LEU A 339 20.03 -9.55 -8.12
CA LEU A 339 20.65 -9.67 -9.45
C LEU A 339 19.78 -9.05 -10.54
N LEU A 340 18.45 -9.12 -10.40
CA LEU A 340 17.51 -8.47 -11.30
C LEU A 340 17.25 -7.03 -10.85
N SER A 341 16.74 -6.83 -9.64
CA SER A 341 16.26 -5.51 -9.19
C SER A 341 17.37 -4.47 -9.15
N ASN A 342 18.51 -4.76 -8.50
CA ASN A 342 19.66 -3.84 -8.41
C ASN A 342 20.60 -3.97 -9.62
N GLY A 343 20.40 -4.98 -10.46
CA GLY A 343 21.25 -5.30 -11.60
C GLY A 343 20.63 -4.88 -12.93
N VAL A 344 20.14 -5.87 -13.70
CA VAL A 344 19.70 -5.68 -15.09
C VAL A 344 18.38 -4.91 -15.23
N CYS A 345 17.58 -4.79 -14.18
CA CYS A 345 16.38 -3.95 -14.17
C CYS A 345 16.69 -2.51 -13.76
N SER A 346 17.63 -2.29 -12.84
CA SER A 346 18.02 -0.94 -12.36
C SER A 346 18.59 -0.08 -13.50
N LEU A 347 18.01 1.10 -13.70
CA LEU A 347 18.34 2.06 -14.76
C LEU A 347 19.63 2.86 -14.49
N GLN A 348 20.71 2.13 -14.22
CA GLN A 348 22.01 2.65 -13.80
C GLN A 348 22.65 3.63 -14.80
N GLU A 349 23.36 4.63 -14.26
CA GLU A 349 24.12 5.61 -15.03
C GLU A 349 25.15 4.94 -15.98
N GLY A 350 25.14 5.35 -17.25
CA GLY A 350 26.09 4.91 -18.26
C GLY A 350 25.85 3.52 -18.85
N VAL A 351 24.89 2.74 -18.33
CA VAL A 351 24.65 1.35 -18.75
C VAL A 351 23.37 1.21 -19.57
N CYS A 352 23.39 0.32 -20.57
CA CYS A 352 22.22 0.06 -21.40
C CYS A 352 21.18 -0.79 -20.65
N ARG A 353 19.91 -0.35 -20.66
CA ARG A 353 18.81 -1.00 -19.93
C ARG A 353 17.52 -0.99 -20.72
N LEU A 354 16.74 -2.07 -20.59
CA LEU A 354 15.45 -2.23 -21.24
C LEU A 354 14.36 -1.51 -20.45
N THR A 355 13.49 -0.80 -21.16
CA THR A 355 12.39 -0.05 -20.55
C THR A 355 11.08 -0.24 -21.30
N ARG A 356 9.98 -0.06 -20.58
CA ARG A 356 8.67 0.29 -21.12
C ARG A 356 8.49 1.79 -20.96
N SER A 357 8.42 2.48 -22.09
CA SER A 357 8.40 3.95 -22.13
C SER A 357 7.02 4.49 -22.44
N VAL A 358 6.63 5.54 -21.72
CA VAL A 358 5.46 6.37 -21.99
C VAL A 358 5.93 7.73 -22.49
N PHE A 359 5.49 8.12 -23.68
CA PHE A 359 5.77 9.42 -24.26
C PHE A 359 4.54 10.31 -24.20
N LEU A 360 4.66 11.48 -23.60
CA LEU A 360 3.58 12.43 -23.45
C LEU A 360 3.98 13.75 -24.10
N ARG A 361 3.08 14.28 -24.92
CA ARG A 361 3.20 15.63 -25.49
C ARG A 361 2.28 16.57 -24.76
N TYR A 362 2.78 17.76 -24.47
CA TYR A 362 2.07 18.81 -23.76
C TYR A 362 2.02 20.08 -24.58
N ASP A 363 0.93 20.84 -24.46
CA ASP A 363 0.89 22.23 -24.91
C ASP A 363 1.57 23.18 -23.89
N GLY A 364 1.65 24.47 -24.20
CA GLY A 364 2.21 25.48 -23.29
C GLY A 364 1.45 25.66 -21.96
N ARG A 365 0.25 25.08 -21.82
CA ARG A 365 -0.58 25.11 -20.59
C ARG A 365 -0.38 23.85 -19.72
N GLY A 366 0.34 22.85 -20.20
CA GLY A 366 0.53 21.57 -19.53
C GLY A 366 -0.63 20.59 -19.75
N GLU A 367 -1.45 20.79 -20.79
CA GLU A 367 -2.48 19.84 -21.21
C GLU A 367 -1.87 18.76 -22.12
N VAL A 368 -2.25 17.50 -21.91
CA VAL A 368 -1.75 16.38 -22.74
C VAL A 368 -2.38 16.46 -24.14
N THR A 369 -1.55 16.61 -25.17
CA THR A 369 -1.95 16.69 -26.58
C THR A 369 -1.66 15.41 -27.36
N GLY A 370 -0.81 14.53 -26.82
CA GLY A 370 -0.46 13.27 -27.47
C GLY A 370 0.14 12.27 -26.48
N LYS A 371 -0.05 10.98 -26.77
CA LYS A 371 0.45 9.85 -25.98
C LYS A 371 1.12 8.84 -26.93
N GLY A 372 2.16 8.18 -26.49
CA GLY A 372 2.81 7.07 -27.18
C GLY A 372 3.40 6.08 -26.19
N PHE A 373 3.54 4.83 -26.60
CA PHE A 373 4.06 3.75 -25.76
C PHE A 373 5.01 2.88 -26.60
N ALA A 374 6.16 2.52 -26.05
CA ALA A 374 7.12 1.65 -26.73
C ALA A 374 7.94 0.83 -25.74
N GLY A 375 8.40 -0.34 -26.18
CA GLY A 375 9.59 -0.96 -25.59
C GLY A 375 10.83 -0.21 -26.07
N CYS A 376 11.78 0.07 -25.19
CA CYS A 376 12.98 0.83 -25.55
C CYS A 376 14.25 0.22 -24.94
N LEU A 377 15.39 0.51 -25.56
CA LEU A 377 16.70 0.38 -24.94
C LEU A 377 17.23 1.79 -24.66
N ILE A 378 17.49 2.10 -23.40
CA ILE A 378 17.99 3.41 -22.96
C ILE A 378 19.40 3.29 -22.42
N ARG A 379 20.07 4.43 -22.22
CA ARG A 379 21.28 4.53 -21.42
C ARG A 379 21.19 5.82 -20.59
N SER A 380 21.00 5.67 -19.28
CA SER A 380 20.90 6.84 -18.38
C SER A 380 22.20 7.65 -18.46
N ALA A 381 22.07 8.95 -18.72
CA ALA A 381 23.21 9.86 -18.86
C ALA A 381 23.73 10.35 -17.50
N LYS A 382 22.86 10.38 -16.47
CA LYS A 382 23.21 10.85 -15.12
C LYS A 382 22.22 10.29 -14.09
N ARG A 383 22.74 9.81 -12.96
CA ARG A 383 21.99 9.49 -11.74
C ARG A 383 22.11 10.66 -10.77
N LEU A 384 20.98 11.12 -10.23
CA LEU A 384 20.88 12.26 -9.32
C LEU A 384 20.17 11.88 -8.03
N THR A 385 20.48 12.58 -6.94
CA THR A 385 19.56 12.62 -5.78
C THR A 385 18.54 13.74 -5.92
N TYR A 386 17.44 13.68 -5.15
CA TYR A 386 16.46 14.77 -5.11
C TYR A 386 17.08 16.12 -4.73
N LEU A 387 17.91 16.16 -3.69
CA LEU A 387 18.60 17.37 -3.24
C LEU A 387 19.67 17.85 -4.23
N GLU A 388 20.38 16.94 -4.89
CA GLU A 388 21.33 17.30 -5.97
C GLU A 388 20.59 17.97 -7.14
N ALA A 389 19.50 17.36 -7.61
CA ALA A 389 18.70 17.93 -8.69
C ALA A 389 18.08 19.28 -8.30
N GLN A 390 17.63 19.43 -7.05
CA GLN A 390 17.05 20.68 -6.55
C GLN A 390 18.09 21.81 -6.53
N ALA A 391 19.27 21.54 -5.97
CA ALA A 391 20.37 22.51 -5.96
C ALA A 391 20.78 22.95 -7.38
N LEU A 392 20.78 22.04 -8.36
CA LEU A 392 21.04 22.36 -9.76
C LEU A 392 19.96 23.23 -10.40
N ILE A 393 18.68 23.01 -10.04
CA ILE A 393 17.56 23.87 -10.47
C ILE A 393 17.73 25.28 -9.91
N ASP A 394 18.12 25.38 -8.64
CA ASP A 394 18.34 26.65 -7.93
C ASP A 394 19.63 27.37 -8.36
N GLY A 395 20.51 26.68 -9.08
CA GLY A 395 21.76 27.22 -9.62
C GLY A 395 22.93 27.17 -8.64
N ASP A 396 22.84 26.37 -7.57
CA ASP A 396 23.90 26.15 -6.60
C ASP A 396 24.62 24.83 -6.85
N GLU A 397 25.67 24.88 -7.68
CA GLU A 397 26.48 23.70 -7.99
C GLU A 397 27.33 23.22 -6.81
N GLU A 398 27.67 24.10 -5.87
CA GLU A 398 28.46 23.71 -4.70
C GLU A 398 27.61 22.94 -3.70
N GLU A 399 26.34 23.32 -3.54
CA GLU A 399 25.38 22.53 -2.80
C GLU A 399 25.07 21.20 -3.49
N ALA A 400 24.88 21.19 -4.81
CA ALA A 400 24.64 19.97 -5.58
C ALA A 400 25.74 18.92 -5.37
N LYS A 401 27.02 19.34 -5.35
CA LYS A 401 28.17 18.46 -5.10
C LYS A 401 28.12 17.76 -3.74
N LYS A 402 27.50 18.35 -2.73
CA LYS A 402 27.39 17.73 -1.39
C LYS A 402 26.43 16.55 -1.38
N HIS A 403 25.43 16.58 -2.27
CA HIS A 403 24.39 15.55 -2.38
C HIS A 403 24.64 14.54 -3.50
N ALA A 404 25.71 14.73 -4.28
CA ALA A 404 26.08 13.87 -5.39
C ALA A 404 26.52 12.48 -4.92
N LYS A 405 26.01 11.43 -5.60
CA LYS A 405 26.43 10.03 -5.40
C LYS A 405 27.32 9.48 -6.51
N THR A 406 27.36 10.15 -7.66
CA THR A 406 28.26 9.86 -8.78
C THR A 406 29.13 11.09 -9.08
N GLU A 407 30.07 10.98 -10.03
CA GLU A 407 31.00 12.08 -10.35
C GLU A 407 30.22 13.37 -10.68
N PRO A 408 30.46 14.51 -9.99
CA PRO A 408 29.61 15.70 -10.08
C PRO A 408 29.90 16.52 -11.35
N VAL A 409 29.62 15.92 -12.51
CA VAL A 409 29.75 16.55 -13.83
C VAL A 409 28.38 17.06 -14.27
N TYR A 410 28.24 18.39 -14.27
CA TYR A 410 26.96 19.06 -14.56
C TYR A 410 27.03 19.79 -15.90
N SER A 411 26.66 19.08 -16.97
CA SER A 411 26.59 19.66 -18.31
C SER A 411 25.48 20.72 -18.40
N GLU A 412 25.61 21.68 -19.33
CA GLU A 412 24.53 22.64 -19.59
C GLU A 412 23.25 21.97 -20.09
N GLN A 413 23.38 20.83 -20.79
CA GLN A 413 22.24 20.01 -21.19
C GLN A 413 21.48 19.45 -19.98
N LEU A 414 22.20 18.99 -18.95
CA LEU A 414 21.61 18.52 -17.71
C LEU A 414 20.82 19.62 -17.01
N LYS A 415 21.47 20.77 -16.76
CA LYS A 415 20.83 21.91 -16.10
C LYS A 415 19.60 22.40 -16.87
N ARG A 416 19.68 22.41 -18.20
CA ARG A 416 18.53 22.73 -19.06
C ARG A 416 17.41 21.71 -18.90
N ALA A 417 17.71 20.42 -18.94
CA ALA A 417 16.70 19.38 -18.76
C ALA A 417 15.98 19.53 -17.41
N LEU A 418 16.71 19.72 -16.31
CA LEU A 418 16.14 19.92 -14.98
C LEU A 418 15.23 21.16 -14.89
N ARG A 419 15.62 22.27 -15.51
CA ARG A 419 14.75 23.48 -15.59
C ARG A 419 13.48 23.23 -16.39
N GLU A 420 13.55 22.47 -17.48
CA GLU A 420 12.36 22.09 -18.24
C GLU A 420 11.47 21.14 -17.44
N MET A 421 12.06 20.21 -16.67
CA MET A 421 11.32 19.31 -15.79
C MET A 421 10.56 20.09 -14.72
N ASP A 422 11.24 21.02 -14.04
CA ASP A 422 10.63 21.91 -13.04
C ASP A 422 9.48 22.73 -13.63
N ALA A 423 9.70 23.34 -14.81
CA ALA A 423 8.69 24.14 -15.49
C ALA A 423 7.44 23.31 -15.85
N LEU A 424 7.62 22.12 -16.42
CA LEU A 424 6.53 21.23 -16.81
C LEU A 424 5.78 20.70 -15.57
N ALA A 425 6.50 20.24 -14.54
CA ALA A 425 5.89 19.74 -13.30
C ALA A 425 5.02 20.80 -12.61
N LYS A 426 5.47 22.06 -12.57
CA LYS A 426 4.66 23.18 -12.06
C LYS A 426 3.37 23.37 -12.86
N ARG A 427 3.39 23.19 -14.18
CA ARG A 427 2.20 23.28 -15.04
C ARG A 427 1.25 22.10 -14.82
N ILE A 428 1.78 20.88 -14.75
CA ILE A 428 1.00 19.67 -14.44
C ILE A 428 0.33 19.82 -13.08
N ARG A 429 1.08 20.24 -12.06
CA ARG A 429 0.54 20.46 -10.71
C ARG A 429 -0.57 21.50 -10.70
N GLN A 430 -0.41 22.62 -11.41
CA GLN A 430 -1.47 23.62 -11.56
C GLN A 430 -2.71 23.05 -12.24
N ARG A 431 -2.55 22.28 -13.32
CA ARG A 431 -3.65 21.60 -14.01
C ARG A 431 -4.38 20.64 -13.08
N ARG A 432 -3.66 19.77 -12.36
CA ARG A 432 -4.22 18.80 -11.41
C ARG A 432 -4.91 19.48 -10.25
N ARG A 433 -4.35 20.56 -9.70
CA ARG A 433 -5.00 21.37 -8.66
C ARG A 433 -6.32 21.94 -9.15
N ARG A 434 -6.38 22.50 -10.37
CA ARG A 434 -7.64 22.95 -11.01
C ARG A 434 -8.64 21.81 -11.24
N ALA A 435 -8.17 20.57 -11.40
CA ALA A 435 -9.01 19.39 -11.51
C ALA A 435 -9.51 18.85 -10.14
N GLY A 436 -9.06 19.43 -9.02
CA GLY A 436 -9.46 19.05 -7.66
C GLY A 436 -8.52 18.07 -6.96
N MET A 437 -7.23 18.06 -7.34
CA MET A 437 -6.20 17.30 -6.62
C MET A 437 -6.15 17.73 -5.15
N ILE A 438 -6.29 16.76 -4.25
CA ILE A 438 -6.14 16.95 -2.81
C ILE A 438 -4.68 16.66 -2.47
N HIS A 439 -4.04 17.59 -1.77
CA HIS A 439 -2.68 17.44 -1.27
C HIS A 439 -2.69 17.59 0.25
N LEU A 440 -2.22 16.55 0.95
CA LEU A 440 -2.17 16.53 2.40
C LEU A 440 -0.72 16.76 2.84
N ASN A 441 -0.43 17.96 3.30
CA ASN A 441 0.84 18.26 3.97
C ASN A 441 0.85 17.58 5.35
N LEU A 442 1.46 16.40 5.45
CA LEU A 442 1.61 15.66 6.70
C LEU A 442 3.12 15.46 6.93
N PRO A 443 3.61 15.65 8.17
CA PRO A 443 5.03 15.52 8.44
C PRO A 443 5.46 14.07 8.28
N GLU A 444 6.40 13.85 7.37
CA GLU A 444 7.16 12.60 7.24
C GLU A 444 8.47 12.74 8.03
N VAL A 445 8.93 11.63 8.62
CA VAL A 445 10.02 11.62 9.59
C VAL A 445 11.01 10.54 9.20
N GLU A 446 12.26 10.96 9.02
CA GLU A 446 13.41 10.10 8.84
C GLU A 446 14.02 9.78 10.21
N LEU A 447 14.24 8.49 10.48
CA LEU A 447 14.89 8.04 11.70
C LEU A 447 16.40 8.00 11.51
N LEU A 448 17.14 8.58 12.47
CA LEU A 448 18.60 8.55 12.47
C LEU A 448 19.10 7.41 13.36
N PHE A 449 19.99 6.59 12.82
CA PHE A 449 20.52 5.39 13.48
C PHE A 449 22.02 5.53 13.77
N ASP A 450 22.48 4.97 14.89
CA ASP A 450 23.91 4.76 15.15
C ASP A 450 24.46 3.52 14.40
N GLU A 451 25.77 3.28 14.51
CA GLU A 451 26.44 2.12 13.91
C GLU A 451 25.88 0.78 14.42
N ALA A 452 25.35 0.76 15.64
CA ALA A 452 24.71 -0.41 16.25
C ALA A 452 23.23 -0.58 15.82
N GLY A 453 22.69 0.34 15.01
CA GLY A 453 21.31 0.28 14.52
C GLY A 453 20.26 0.79 15.49
N ARG A 454 20.66 1.49 16.56
CA ARG A 454 19.73 2.07 17.53
C ARG A 454 19.30 3.45 17.04
N VAL A 455 18.02 3.77 17.22
CA VAL A 455 17.50 5.12 16.90
C VAL A 455 18.11 6.11 17.90
N VAL A 456 18.84 7.09 17.38
CA VAL A 456 19.48 8.14 18.19
C VAL A 456 18.78 9.49 18.06
N ASP A 457 18.10 9.73 16.94
CA ASP A 457 17.36 10.96 16.68
C ASP A 457 16.33 10.73 15.55
N ALA A 458 15.54 11.76 15.25
CA ALA A 458 14.62 11.77 14.13
C ALA A 458 14.53 13.18 13.53
N GLN A 459 14.53 13.27 12.21
CA GLN A 459 14.45 14.54 11.49
C GLN A 459 13.28 14.53 10.50
N PRO A 460 12.74 15.71 10.11
CA PRO A 460 11.80 15.78 9.00
C PRO A 460 12.47 15.27 7.72
N GLU A 461 11.70 14.56 6.89
CA GLU A 461 12.12 14.24 5.53
C GLU A 461 12.30 15.53 4.70
N ASP A 462 13.15 15.48 3.67
CA ASP A 462 13.38 16.65 2.84
C ASP A 462 12.15 17.01 2.00
N ASP A 463 11.84 18.29 1.90
CA ASP A 463 10.65 18.82 1.23
C ASP A 463 10.98 19.41 -0.15
N ALA A 464 12.04 18.92 -0.79
CA ALA A 464 12.50 19.42 -2.07
C ALA A 464 11.43 19.26 -3.16
N PHE A 465 11.27 20.27 -4.00
CA PHE A 465 10.26 20.23 -5.07
C PHE A 465 10.54 19.17 -6.14
N THR A 466 11.78 18.67 -6.21
CA THR A 466 12.18 17.56 -7.08
C THR A 466 11.43 16.25 -6.80
N HIS A 467 11.00 16.01 -5.55
CA HIS A 467 10.06 14.92 -5.23
C HIS A 467 8.77 15.08 -6.02
N THR A 468 8.18 16.28 -5.99
CA THR A 468 6.97 16.60 -6.75
C THR A 468 7.18 16.53 -8.27
N ILE A 469 8.38 16.82 -8.77
CA ILE A 469 8.67 16.70 -10.21
C ILE A 469 8.48 15.25 -10.67
N ILE A 470 9.14 14.31 -9.99
CA ILE A 470 9.05 12.88 -10.31
C ILE A 470 7.63 12.37 -10.06
N GLU A 471 7.01 12.73 -8.94
CA GLU A 471 5.62 12.38 -8.63
C GLU A 471 4.66 12.77 -9.77
N MET A 472 4.73 14.03 -10.24
CA MET A 472 3.85 14.50 -11.31
C MET A 472 4.05 13.72 -12.61
N PHE A 473 5.29 13.39 -12.97
CA PHE A 473 5.57 12.63 -14.19
C PHE A 473 5.10 11.18 -14.09
N MET A 474 5.31 10.52 -12.95
CA MET A 474 4.82 9.16 -12.71
C MET A 474 3.31 9.09 -12.73
N VAL A 475 2.61 10.07 -12.12
CA VAL A 475 1.15 10.10 -12.14
C VAL A 475 0.61 10.31 -13.56
N GLU A 476 1.23 11.16 -14.38
CA GLU A 476 0.84 11.31 -15.80
C GLU A 476 1.04 10.01 -16.59
N ALA A 477 2.17 9.31 -16.39
CA ALA A 477 2.45 8.05 -17.06
C ALA A 477 1.46 6.95 -16.64
N ASN A 478 1.17 6.84 -15.34
CA ASN A 478 0.18 5.91 -14.78
C ASN A 478 -1.23 6.17 -15.34
N GLU A 479 -1.64 7.45 -15.40
CA GLU A 479 -2.93 7.82 -15.98
C GLU A 479 -3.00 7.51 -17.48
N ALA A 480 -1.93 7.79 -18.22
CA ALA A 480 -1.85 7.48 -19.64
C ALA A 480 -1.97 5.96 -19.91
N ALA A 481 -1.25 5.14 -19.14
CA ALA A 481 -1.32 3.69 -19.23
C ALA A 481 -2.72 3.17 -18.88
N ALA A 482 -3.33 3.66 -17.79
CA ALA A 482 -4.69 3.27 -17.40
C ALA A 482 -5.72 3.58 -18.50
N ARG A 483 -5.63 4.75 -19.12
CA ARG A 483 -6.49 5.16 -20.24
C ARG A 483 -6.26 4.31 -21.48
N LEU A 484 -5.02 3.96 -21.81
CA LEU A 484 -4.71 3.08 -22.94
C LEU A 484 -5.43 1.73 -22.79
N PHE A 485 -5.27 1.06 -21.65
CA PHE A 485 -5.88 -0.24 -21.43
C PHE A 485 -7.41 -0.16 -21.37
N GLU A 486 -7.97 0.95 -20.86
CA GLU A 486 -9.40 1.22 -20.94
C GLU A 486 -9.90 1.38 -22.38
N GLU A 487 -9.21 2.17 -23.20
CA GLU A 487 -9.51 2.36 -24.63
C GLU A 487 -9.42 1.03 -25.41
N LEU A 488 -8.48 0.14 -25.04
CA LEU A 488 -8.32 -1.19 -25.63
C LEU A 488 -9.32 -2.24 -25.08
N GLY A 489 -10.08 -1.92 -24.03
CA GLY A 489 -10.98 -2.88 -23.38
C GLY A 489 -10.26 -4.05 -22.69
N VAL A 490 -8.98 -3.86 -22.31
CA VAL A 490 -8.16 -4.89 -21.67
C VAL A 490 -8.25 -4.72 -20.14
N PRO A 491 -8.61 -5.79 -19.40
CA PRO A 491 -8.67 -5.70 -17.95
C PRO A 491 -7.28 -5.58 -17.34
N ILE A 492 -7.13 -4.64 -16.41
CA ILE A 492 -5.90 -4.39 -15.64
C ILE A 492 -6.22 -4.20 -14.16
N ILE A 493 -5.20 -4.37 -13.32
CA ILE A 493 -5.28 -3.95 -11.91
C ILE A 493 -5.32 -2.41 -11.89
N ARG A 494 -6.34 -1.85 -11.24
CA ARG A 494 -6.49 -0.39 -11.09
C ARG A 494 -6.16 0.04 -9.66
N ARG A 495 -5.35 1.10 -9.54
CA ARG A 495 -5.21 1.84 -8.28
C ARG A 495 -6.42 2.77 -8.14
N VAL A 496 -7.37 2.38 -7.31
CA VAL A 496 -8.59 3.16 -7.06
C VAL A 496 -8.57 3.74 -5.66
N HIS A 497 -9.10 4.95 -5.50
CA HIS A 497 -9.39 5.55 -4.21
C HIS A 497 -10.92 5.68 -4.09
N PRO A 498 -11.59 4.82 -3.30
CA PRO A 498 -13.04 4.86 -3.17
C PRO A 498 -13.53 6.18 -2.59
N GLU A 499 -14.82 6.48 -2.78
CA GLU A 499 -15.48 7.56 -2.03
C GLU A 499 -15.35 7.30 -0.51
N PRO A 500 -15.29 8.36 0.31
CA PRO A 500 -15.35 8.28 1.77
C PRO A 500 -16.46 7.35 2.28
N PRO A 501 -16.23 6.63 3.40
CA PRO A 501 -17.31 5.88 4.01
C PRO A 501 -18.44 6.83 4.43
N PRO A 502 -19.71 6.35 4.45
CA PRO A 502 -20.84 7.21 4.80
C PRO A 502 -20.63 7.80 6.19
N GLY A 503 -21.11 9.01 6.45
CA GLY A 503 -20.93 9.64 7.76
C GLY A 503 -19.55 10.27 8.00
N ALA A 504 -18.49 9.82 7.33
CA ALA A 504 -17.13 10.30 7.59
C ALA A 504 -16.98 11.79 7.28
N LEU A 505 -17.60 12.26 6.18
CA LEU A 505 -17.60 13.67 5.81
C LEU A 505 -18.44 14.52 6.78
N GLU A 506 -19.51 13.98 7.35
CA GLU A 506 -20.29 14.66 8.39
C GLU A 506 -19.50 14.80 9.70
N GLU A 507 -18.73 13.77 10.08
CA GLU A 507 -17.82 13.81 11.22
C GLU A 507 -16.71 14.84 11.01
N LEU A 508 -16.10 14.85 9.83
CA LEU A 508 -15.14 15.87 9.43
C LEU A 508 -15.76 17.27 9.53
N ALA A 509 -16.96 17.48 8.98
CA ALA A 509 -17.64 18.76 9.03
C ALA A 509 -17.97 19.20 10.47
N GLN A 510 -18.30 18.26 11.37
CA GLN A 510 -18.49 18.55 12.80
C GLN A 510 -17.18 18.99 13.46
N PHE A 511 -16.09 18.25 13.22
CA PHE A 511 -14.76 18.58 13.75
C PHE A 511 -14.29 19.95 13.27
N VAL A 512 -14.35 20.21 11.97
CA VAL A 512 -13.93 21.48 11.37
C VAL A 512 -14.74 22.67 11.92
N ARG A 513 -16.03 22.48 12.22
CA ARG A 513 -16.86 23.50 12.89
C ARG A 513 -16.40 23.84 14.30
N THR A 514 -15.87 22.90 15.07
CA THR A 514 -15.34 23.20 16.43
C THR A 514 -14.08 24.06 16.37
N LEU A 515 -13.35 24.02 15.25
CA LEU A 515 -12.19 24.87 14.96
C LEU A 515 -12.58 26.26 14.40
N GLY A 516 -13.88 26.55 14.28
CA GLY A 516 -14.39 27.81 13.72
C GLY A 516 -14.34 27.89 12.19
N LEU A 517 -14.10 26.77 11.51
CA LEU A 517 -14.05 26.65 10.05
C LEU A 517 -15.39 26.16 9.50
N ARG A 518 -15.63 26.33 8.19
CA ARG A 518 -16.87 25.92 7.53
C ARG A 518 -16.57 24.85 6.48
N LEU A 519 -17.40 23.82 6.46
CA LEU A 519 -17.42 22.80 5.43
C LEU A 519 -18.88 22.49 5.10
N PRO A 520 -19.27 22.38 3.81
CA PRO A 520 -20.61 21.96 3.42
C PRO A 520 -20.98 20.59 3.99
N LYS A 521 -22.27 20.28 4.01
CA LYS A 521 -22.77 18.98 4.49
C LYS A 521 -22.30 17.81 3.62
N HIS A 522 -22.21 18.03 2.32
CA HIS A 522 -21.76 17.05 1.33
C HIS A 522 -20.58 17.65 0.55
N PRO A 523 -19.40 17.78 1.17
CA PRO A 523 -18.27 18.41 0.53
C PRO A 523 -17.82 17.59 -0.68
N ASP A 524 -17.50 18.26 -1.78
CA ASP A 524 -16.77 17.66 -2.89
C ASP A 524 -15.25 17.83 -2.70
N ARG A 525 -14.46 17.36 -3.66
CA ARG A 525 -13.00 17.47 -3.60
C ARG A 525 -12.50 18.93 -3.63
N PHE A 526 -13.25 19.85 -4.23
CA PHE A 526 -12.90 21.27 -4.28
C PHE A 526 -13.18 21.95 -2.94
N ASP A 527 -14.26 21.57 -2.25
CA ASP A 527 -14.53 22.00 -0.88
C ASP A 527 -13.43 21.55 0.08
N LEU A 528 -12.97 20.30 -0.06
CA LEU A 528 -11.86 19.77 0.72
C LEU A 528 -10.55 20.51 0.42
N GLN A 529 -10.25 20.78 -0.86
CA GLN A 529 -9.09 21.58 -1.26
C GLN A 529 -9.14 22.99 -0.65
N ALA A 530 -10.28 23.68 -0.74
CA ALA A 530 -10.45 25.01 -0.16
C ALA A 530 -10.31 25.01 1.37
N LEU A 531 -10.77 23.95 2.05
CA LEU A 531 -10.58 23.77 3.47
C LEU A 531 -9.08 23.67 3.83
N LEU A 532 -8.33 22.83 3.11
CA LEU A 532 -6.89 22.64 3.33
C LEU A 532 -6.11 23.94 3.07
N ASP A 533 -6.41 24.62 1.97
CA ASP A 533 -5.80 25.92 1.62
C ASP A 533 -6.07 26.99 2.69
N SER A 534 -7.26 26.98 3.31
CA SER A 534 -7.62 27.96 4.34
C SER A 534 -6.85 27.83 5.65
N VAL A 535 -6.18 26.70 5.87
CA VAL A 535 -5.45 26.40 7.11
C VAL A 535 -3.93 26.34 6.92
N GLU A 536 -3.45 26.50 5.69
CA GLU A 536 -2.02 26.49 5.35
C GLU A 536 -1.25 27.54 6.16
N GLY A 537 -0.14 27.14 6.80
CA GLY A 537 0.69 27.98 7.66
C GLY A 537 0.04 28.36 9.00
N THR A 538 -1.14 27.83 9.31
CA THR A 538 -1.83 28.10 10.58
C THR A 538 -1.57 26.99 11.61
N PRO A 539 -1.72 27.26 12.92
CA PRO A 539 -1.65 26.21 13.96
C PRO A 539 -2.68 25.08 13.81
N ARG A 540 -3.68 25.25 12.93
CA ARG A 540 -4.75 24.27 12.69
C ARG A 540 -4.44 23.31 11.55
N GLU A 541 -3.42 23.60 10.72
CA GLU A 541 -3.09 22.87 9.49
C GLU A 541 -3.03 21.36 9.72
N ARG A 542 -2.12 20.94 10.60
CA ARG A 542 -1.89 19.51 10.90
C ARG A 542 -3.15 18.79 11.36
N ALA A 543 -3.93 19.42 12.24
CA ALA A 543 -5.15 18.83 12.79
C ALA A 543 -6.22 18.64 11.72
N VAL A 544 -6.38 19.61 10.82
CA VAL A 544 -7.33 19.54 9.71
C VAL A 544 -6.87 18.55 8.65
N HIS A 545 -5.60 18.55 8.26
CA HIS A 545 -5.03 17.60 7.29
C HIS A 545 -5.22 16.16 7.77
N PHE A 546 -4.94 15.88 9.04
CA PHE A 546 -5.13 14.55 9.62
C PHE A 546 -6.62 14.16 9.72
N ALA A 547 -7.50 15.12 10.00
CA ALA A 547 -8.95 14.86 10.01
C ALA A 547 -9.48 14.54 8.60
N VAL A 548 -9.01 15.26 7.57
CA VAL A 548 -9.35 14.94 6.17
C VAL A 548 -8.84 13.55 5.81
N LEU A 549 -7.56 13.23 6.10
CA LEU A 549 -7.00 11.90 5.86
C LEU A 549 -7.89 10.78 6.46
N ARG A 550 -8.30 10.94 7.72
CA ARG A 550 -9.14 9.95 8.42
C ARG A 550 -10.55 9.82 7.86
N ALA A 551 -11.03 10.85 7.16
CA ALA A 551 -12.34 10.82 6.53
C ALA A 551 -12.31 10.15 5.15
N LEU A 552 -11.14 10.07 4.50
CA LEU A 552 -10.97 9.41 3.22
C LEU A 552 -10.92 7.88 3.37
N SER A 553 -11.30 7.18 2.30
CA SER A 553 -11.16 5.72 2.22
C SER A 553 -9.71 5.34 1.91
N PRO A 554 -9.20 4.22 2.47
CA PRO A 554 -7.87 3.71 2.17
C PRO A 554 -7.73 3.15 0.75
#